data_AF-A0A9P8A3W2-F1
#
_entry.id   AF-A0A9P8A3W2-F1
#
_cell.length_a   1.000
_cell.length_b   1.000
_cell.length_c   1.000
_cell.angle_alpha   90.00
_cell.angle_beta   90.00
_cell.angle_gamma   90.00
#
_symmetry.space_group_name_H-M   'P 1'
#
loop_
_entity.id
_entity.type
_entity.pdbx_description
1 polymer ?
#
loop_
_entity_poly.entity_id
_entity_poly.type
_entity_poly.pdbx_seq_one_letter_code
_entity_poly.pdbx_strand_id
1 'polypeptide(L)'
;MADSTKCGHCAKTEMASGANLKRCAKCKSAFYCSRECQLKSWKSHKKECAAFSANTTGQPVPAAAAPSANTSSRAAPSTGSPLSVRIAKPFHRLHDKTWLHGRSEQDVYKLLIDSYRLMQEDDYKFEGDVDADSVYGGAADSQAVPSSDS
;
A
#
# COMPACT_ATOMS: atom_id res chain seq x y z
N MET A 1 -21.02 -5.82 32.88
CA MET A 1 -21.60 -7.07 32.34
C MET A 1 -20.57 -7.63 31.38
N ALA A 2 -20.12 -8.88 31.55
CA ALA A 2 -19.11 -9.46 30.67
C ALA A 2 -19.77 -9.88 29.36
N ASP A 3 -19.66 -9.05 28.32
CA ASP A 3 -20.14 -9.37 26.98
C ASP A 3 -19.39 -10.61 26.46
N SER A 4 -20.08 -11.75 26.51
CA SER A 4 -19.56 -13.03 26.04
C SER A 4 -19.36 -12.96 24.53
N THR A 5 -18.14 -12.60 24.14
CA THR A 5 -17.75 -12.51 22.74
C THR A 5 -17.72 -13.92 22.16
N LYS A 6 -18.49 -14.14 21.08
CA LYS A 6 -18.69 -15.45 20.45
C LYS A 6 -18.40 -15.40 18.97
N CYS A 7 -18.07 -16.55 18.39
CA CYS A 7 -17.83 -16.66 16.96
C CYS A 7 -19.09 -16.36 16.14
N GLY A 8 -19.00 -15.45 15.17
CA GLY A 8 -20.08 -15.10 14.24
C GLY A 8 -20.45 -16.18 13.21
N HIS A 9 -19.96 -17.41 13.37
CA HIS A 9 -20.32 -18.56 12.52
C HIS A 9 -20.77 -19.76 13.36
N CYS A 10 -19.89 -20.26 14.25
CA CYS A 10 -20.18 -21.46 15.05
C CYS A 10 -20.71 -21.16 16.45
N ALA A 11 -20.89 -19.88 16.80
CA ALA A 11 -21.37 -19.40 18.11
C ALA A 11 -20.54 -19.84 19.34
N LYS A 12 -19.40 -20.51 19.13
CA LYS A 12 -18.49 -20.89 20.22
C LYS A 12 -17.80 -19.67 20.82
N THR A 13 -17.65 -19.67 22.13
CA THR A 13 -16.83 -18.73 22.89
C THR A 13 -15.36 -19.16 22.85
N GLU A 14 -14.46 -18.31 23.35
CA GLU A 14 -13.03 -18.63 23.53
C GLU A 14 -12.84 -19.99 24.22
N MET A 15 -13.55 -20.17 25.34
CA MET A 15 -13.48 -21.38 26.16
C MET A 15 -13.95 -22.62 25.40
N ALA A 16 -15.04 -22.50 24.63
CA ALA A 16 -15.61 -23.63 23.90
C ALA A 16 -14.87 -23.95 22.59
N SER A 17 -14.11 -22.99 22.05
CA SER A 17 -13.32 -23.18 20.83
C SER A 17 -11.87 -23.55 21.10
N GLY A 18 -11.38 -23.36 22.33
CA GLY A 18 -9.98 -23.62 22.72
C GLY A 18 -8.99 -22.67 22.04
N ALA A 19 -9.47 -21.62 21.40
CA ALA A 19 -8.68 -20.67 20.63
C ALA A 19 -9.18 -19.25 20.89
N ASN A 20 -8.28 -18.28 20.73
CA ASN A 20 -8.64 -16.88 20.85
C ASN A 20 -9.39 -16.39 19.59
N LEU A 21 -10.48 -15.66 19.78
CA LEU A 21 -11.40 -15.11 18.79
C LEU A 21 -10.71 -13.93 18.13
N LYS A 22 -10.51 -14.08 16.82
CA LYS A 22 -9.90 -13.06 15.98
C LYS A 22 -10.96 -12.10 15.47
N ARG A 23 -10.71 -10.81 15.63
CA ARG A 23 -11.56 -9.75 15.05
C ARG A 23 -11.42 -9.72 13.53
N CYS A 24 -12.51 -9.39 12.85
CA CYS A 24 -12.47 -9.10 11.42
C CYS A 24 -11.56 -7.89 11.16
N ALA A 25 -10.54 -8.06 10.32
CA ALA A 25 -9.56 -7.00 10.04
C ALA A 25 -10.18 -5.71 9.47
N LYS A 26 -11.30 -5.85 8.73
CA LYS A 26 -11.91 -4.73 8.01
C LYS A 26 -12.83 -3.87 8.88
N CYS A 27 -13.73 -4.51 9.65
CA CYS A 27 -14.73 -3.79 10.44
C CYS A 27 -14.45 -3.81 11.95
N LYS A 28 -13.56 -4.68 12.42
CA LYS A 28 -13.20 -4.89 13.83
C LYS A 28 -14.37 -5.18 14.80
N SER A 29 -15.60 -5.32 14.29
CA SER A 29 -16.82 -5.51 15.06
C SER A 29 -17.26 -6.98 15.22
N ALA A 30 -16.86 -7.86 14.30
CA ALA A 30 -17.19 -9.28 14.35
C ALA A 30 -15.98 -10.14 14.74
N PHE A 31 -16.24 -11.26 15.41
CA PHE A 31 -15.21 -12.16 15.96
C PHE A 31 -15.35 -13.59 15.41
N TYR A 32 -14.22 -14.25 15.14
CA TYR A 32 -14.15 -15.59 14.58
C TYR A 32 -13.03 -16.42 15.19
N CYS A 33 -13.31 -17.68 15.56
CA CYS A 33 -12.27 -18.57 16.11
C CYS A 33 -11.24 -18.99 15.05
N SER A 34 -11.61 -18.98 13.76
CA SER A 34 -10.72 -19.34 12.65
C SER A 34 -11.06 -18.58 11.36
N ARG A 35 -10.10 -18.58 10.42
CA ARG A 35 -10.30 -18.04 9.07
C ARG A 35 -11.44 -18.74 8.33
N GLU A 36 -11.61 -20.05 8.54
CA GLU A 36 -12.70 -20.81 7.95
C GLU A 36 -14.07 -20.33 8.42
N CYS A 37 -14.22 -20.08 9.72
CA CYS A 37 -15.46 -19.52 10.27
C CYS A 37 -15.77 -18.14 9.69
N GLN A 38 -14.74 -17.30 9.50
CA GLN A 38 -14.90 -16.01 8.84
C GLN A 38 -15.37 -16.15 7.38
N LEU A 39 -14.79 -17.09 6.62
CA LEU A 39 -15.16 -17.32 5.21
C LEU A 39 -16.59 -17.88 5.09
N LYS A 40 -16.98 -18.81 5.96
CA LYS A 40 -18.33 -19.38 5.97
C LYS A 40 -19.40 -18.34 6.32
N SER A 41 -19.11 -17.43 7.25
CA SER A 41 -20.00 -16.30 7.59
C SER A 41 -19.93 -15.14 6.60
N TRP A 42 -19.03 -15.15 5.61
CA TRP A 42 -18.80 -13.99 4.73
C TRP A 42 -20.06 -13.56 3.96
N LYS A 43 -20.90 -14.50 3.52
CA LYS A 43 -22.11 -14.18 2.75
C LYS A 43 -23.09 -13.29 3.52
N SER A 44 -23.27 -13.54 4.82
CA SER A 44 -24.10 -12.71 5.71
C SER A 44 -23.32 -11.50 6.22
N HIS A 45 -22.08 -11.70 6.67
CA HIS A 45 -21.26 -10.65 7.28
C HIS A 45 -20.90 -9.51 6.30
N LYS A 46 -20.77 -9.75 4.99
CA LYS A 46 -20.28 -8.76 4.02
C LYS A 46 -21.02 -7.42 4.07
N LYS A 47 -22.34 -7.44 4.23
CA LYS A 47 -23.18 -6.22 4.27
C LYS A 47 -22.89 -5.40 5.54
N GLU A 48 -22.93 -6.06 6.69
CA GLU A 48 -22.63 -5.46 8.00
C GLU A 48 -21.18 -4.99 8.08
N CYS A 49 -20.24 -5.79 7.56
CA CYS A 49 -18.82 -5.48 7.51
C CYS A 49 -18.56 -4.13 6.84
N ALA A 50 -19.24 -3.84 5.73
CA ALA A 50 -19.11 -2.56 5.04
C ALA A 50 -19.66 -1.38 5.86
N ALA A 51 -20.81 -1.56 6.54
CA ALA A 51 -21.43 -0.53 7.36
C ALA A 51 -20.55 -0.15 8.57
N PHE A 52 -19.97 -1.14 9.25
CA PHE A 52 -19.10 -0.90 10.41
C PHE A 52 -17.70 -0.40 10.04
N SER A 53 -17.19 -0.72 8.84
CA SER A 53 -15.92 -0.17 8.36
C SER A 53 -15.96 1.35 8.13
N ALA A 54 -17.12 1.92 7.79
CA ALA A 54 -17.27 3.35 7.53
C ALA A 54 -17.31 4.21 8.81
N ASN A 55 -17.56 3.60 9.98
CA ASN A 55 -17.84 4.35 11.21
C ASN A 55 -16.61 4.54 12.11
N THR A 56 -15.39 4.19 11.66
CA THR A 56 -14.15 4.39 12.42
C THR A 56 -13.47 5.73 12.11
N THR A 57 -14.24 6.78 11.78
CA THR A 57 -13.69 8.12 11.47
C THR A 57 -14.48 9.25 12.16
N GLY A 58 -15.21 8.95 13.23
CA GLY A 58 -16.15 9.91 13.82
C GLY A 58 -16.35 9.85 15.32
N GLN A 59 -15.33 9.61 16.15
CA GLN A 59 -15.35 10.06 17.55
C GLN A 59 -13.97 10.55 18.04
N PRO A 60 -13.92 11.69 18.77
CA PRO A 60 -12.71 12.28 19.33
C PRO A 60 -12.27 11.47 20.56
N VAL A 61 -11.00 11.05 20.59
CA VAL A 61 -10.38 10.49 21.80
C VAL A 61 -9.85 11.64 22.66
N PRO A 62 -10.14 11.70 23.98
CA PRO A 62 -9.51 12.67 24.88
C PRO A 62 -8.05 12.27 25.12
N ALA A 63 -7.20 13.29 25.17
CA ALA A 63 -5.76 13.19 25.32
C ALA A 63 -5.35 12.56 26.67
N ALA A 64 -4.66 11.41 26.62
CA ALA A 64 -3.68 11.03 27.64
C ALA A 64 -2.78 9.85 27.16
N ALA A 65 -1.48 10.14 27.13
CA ALA A 65 -0.33 9.23 27.20
C ALA A 65 -0.11 8.19 26.09
N ALA A 66 0.89 8.47 25.24
CA ALA A 66 1.67 7.45 24.52
C ALA A 66 3.14 7.54 24.98
N PRO A 67 3.83 6.41 25.27
CA PRO A 67 5.28 6.38 25.33
C PRO A 67 5.85 6.33 23.90
N SER A 68 6.96 7.04 23.74
CA SER A 68 7.71 7.21 22.51
C SER A 68 8.19 5.88 21.92
N ALA A 69 7.80 5.59 20.68
CA ALA A 69 8.44 4.58 19.85
C ALA A 69 8.94 5.28 18.57
N ASN A 70 10.26 5.50 18.56
CA ASN A 70 11.02 5.89 17.38
C ASN A 70 10.90 4.79 16.32
N THR A 71 9.94 4.94 15.42
CA THR A 71 10.03 4.33 14.10
C THR A 71 10.30 5.46 13.13
N SER A 72 11.53 5.53 12.64
CA SER A 72 11.93 6.39 11.52
C SER A 72 11.12 6.03 10.29
N SER A 73 9.89 6.51 10.22
CA SER A 73 9.21 6.72 8.96
C SER A 73 9.99 7.81 8.27
N ARG A 74 10.82 7.44 7.28
CA ARG A 74 11.07 8.34 6.14
C ARG A 74 9.68 8.73 5.66
N ALA A 75 9.27 9.93 6.04
CA ALA A 75 8.07 10.54 5.55
C ALA A 75 8.23 10.56 4.03
N ALA A 76 7.44 9.75 3.33
CA ALA A 76 7.18 10.01 1.94
C ALA A 76 6.61 11.43 1.91
N PRO A 77 7.24 12.39 1.20
CA PRO A 77 6.67 13.71 1.12
C PRO A 77 5.31 13.57 0.46
N SER A 78 4.26 13.95 1.19
CA SER A 78 2.94 14.18 0.63
C SER A 78 2.95 15.47 -0.18
N THR A 79 3.77 15.51 -1.23
CA THR A 79 3.56 16.42 -2.35
C THR A 79 2.47 15.79 -3.21
N GLY A 80 1.46 16.57 -3.58
CA GLY A 80 0.28 16.10 -4.32
C GLY A 80 0.67 15.19 -5.49
N SER A 81 -0.18 14.21 -5.80
CA SER A 81 0.06 13.28 -6.92
C SER A 81 0.60 14.05 -8.13
N PRO A 82 1.82 13.77 -8.61
CA PRO A 82 2.50 14.57 -9.64
C PRO A 82 1.85 14.43 -11.02
N LEU A 83 0.81 13.60 -11.11
CA LEU A 83 0.09 13.23 -12.32
C LEU A 83 -1.26 13.94 -12.34
N SER A 84 -1.54 14.60 -13.45
CA SER A 84 -2.77 15.36 -13.68
C SER A 84 -4.02 14.48 -13.66
N VAL A 85 -3.90 13.19 -14.03
CA VAL A 85 -5.03 12.26 -14.12
C VAL A 85 -4.84 11.03 -13.21
N ARG A 86 -5.83 10.77 -12.35
CA ARG A 86 -5.95 9.50 -11.62
C ARG A 86 -6.59 8.43 -12.51
N ILE A 87 -5.84 7.37 -12.78
CA ILE A 87 -6.33 6.22 -13.56
C ILE A 87 -7.21 5.30 -12.70
N ALA A 88 -8.36 4.91 -13.23
CA ALA A 88 -9.20 3.88 -12.63
C ALA A 88 -8.58 2.49 -12.81
N LYS A 89 -8.59 1.68 -11.74
CA LYS A 89 -8.07 0.29 -11.71
C LYS A 89 -6.66 0.16 -12.30
N PRO A 90 -5.66 0.84 -11.72
CA PRO A 90 -4.29 0.88 -12.24
C PRO A 90 -3.77 -0.51 -12.63
N PHE A 91 -3.80 -1.48 -11.71
CA PHE A 91 -3.19 -2.80 -11.93
C PHE A 91 -3.77 -3.61 -13.09
N HIS A 92 -5.02 -3.35 -13.51
CA HIS A 92 -5.60 -4.03 -14.68
C HIS A 92 -4.94 -3.52 -15.97
N ARG A 93 -4.78 -2.20 -16.09
CA ARG A 93 -4.10 -1.59 -17.25
C ARG A 93 -2.63 -1.96 -17.35
N LEU A 94 -1.99 -2.30 -16.23
CA LEU A 94 -0.63 -2.84 -16.27
C LEU A 94 -0.59 -4.20 -16.95
N HIS A 95 -1.52 -5.10 -16.58
CA HIS A 95 -1.63 -6.42 -17.16
C HIS A 95 -1.99 -6.36 -18.66
N ASP A 96 -2.92 -5.47 -19.01
CA ASP A 96 -3.34 -5.24 -20.39
C ASP A 96 -2.28 -4.48 -21.22
N LYS A 97 -1.12 -4.14 -20.62
CA LYS A 97 -0.05 -3.31 -21.22
C LYS A 97 -0.50 -1.93 -21.68
N THR A 98 -1.65 -1.45 -21.20
CA THR A 98 -2.21 -0.14 -21.54
C THR A 98 -1.94 0.92 -20.45
N TRP A 99 -0.89 0.75 -19.63
CA TRP A 99 -0.67 1.57 -18.44
C TRP A 99 -0.46 3.08 -18.73
N LEU A 100 0.17 3.38 -19.86
CA LEU A 100 0.45 4.76 -20.30
C LEU A 100 -0.69 5.36 -21.15
N HIS A 101 -1.66 4.56 -21.58
CA HIS A 101 -2.70 5.02 -22.50
C HIS A 101 -3.73 5.94 -21.82
N GLY A 102 -4.16 6.97 -22.56
CA GLY A 102 -5.15 7.95 -22.10
C GLY A 102 -4.62 8.91 -21.03
N ARG A 103 -3.30 9.08 -20.93
CA ARG A 103 -2.64 10.10 -20.11
C ARG A 103 -2.20 11.28 -20.99
N SER A 104 -1.97 12.44 -20.38
CA SER A 104 -1.30 13.55 -21.07
C SER A 104 0.15 13.17 -21.36
N GLU A 105 0.70 13.72 -22.44
CA GLU A 105 2.12 13.53 -22.81
C GLU A 105 3.06 13.87 -21.64
N GLN A 106 2.78 14.96 -20.93
CA GLN A 106 3.57 15.37 -19.77
C GLN A 106 3.57 14.33 -18.64
N ASP A 107 2.42 13.71 -18.35
CA ASP A 107 2.32 12.66 -17.34
C ASP A 107 3.03 11.37 -17.78
N VAL A 108 3.00 11.06 -19.08
CA VAL A 108 3.74 9.93 -19.65
C VAL A 108 5.24 10.14 -19.48
N TYR A 109 5.77 11.31 -19.84
CA TYR A 109 7.20 11.59 -19.66
C TYR A 109 7.64 11.55 -18.21
N LYS A 110 6.86 12.15 -17.29
CA LYS A 110 7.16 12.06 -15.85
C LYS A 110 7.28 10.61 -15.39
N LEU A 111 6.33 9.75 -15.76
CA LEU A 111 6.35 8.34 -15.39
C LEU A 111 7.56 7.59 -15.96
N LEU A 112 7.92 7.86 -17.21
CA LEU A 112 9.08 7.22 -17.84
C LEU A 112 10.38 7.66 -17.18
N ILE A 113 10.55 8.97 -16.95
CA ILE A 113 11.71 9.54 -16.26
C ILE A 113 11.82 8.98 -14.84
N ASP A 114 10.72 8.91 -14.10
CA ASP A 114 10.70 8.36 -12.74
C ASP A 114 11.05 6.86 -12.73
N SER A 115 10.53 6.09 -13.70
CA SER A 115 10.86 4.66 -13.82
C SER A 115 12.33 4.44 -14.19
N TYR A 116 12.89 5.28 -15.05
CA TYR A 116 14.30 5.23 -15.42
C TYR A 116 15.20 5.57 -14.24
N ARG A 117 14.88 6.63 -13.49
CA ARG A 117 15.61 7.00 -12.26
C ARG A 117 15.59 5.88 -11.22
N LEU A 118 14.46 5.20 -11.05
CA LEU A 118 14.34 4.08 -10.11
C LEU A 118 15.21 2.90 -10.56
N MET A 119 15.21 2.58 -11.86
CA MET A 119 16.07 1.55 -12.43
C MET A 119 17.55 1.89 -12.23
N GLN A 120 17.98 3.13 -12.52
CA GLN A 120 19.36 3.56 -12.29
C GLN A 120 19.78 3.50 -10.81
N GLU A 121 18.89 3.83 -9.88
CA GLU A 121 19.18 3.69 -8.45
C GLU A 121 19.34 2.22 -8.04
N ASP A 122 18.52 1.33 -8.60
CA ASP A 122 18.62 -0.11 -8.36
C ASP A 122 19.91 -0.69 -8.96
N ASP A 123 20.26 -0.36 -10.20
CA ASP A 123 21.50 -0.81 -10.86
C ASP A 123 22.74 -0.35 -10.07
N TYR A 124 22.76 0.92 -9.66
CA TYR A 124 23.84 1.46 -8.83
C TYR A 124 23.96 0.76 -7.47
N LYS A 125 22.82 0.53 -6.80
CA LYS A 125 22.80 0.04 -5.42
C LYS A 125 22.99 -1.47 -5.30
N PHE A 126 22.47 -2.24 -6.25
CA PHE A 126 22.43 -3.69 -6.18
C PHE A 126 23.44 -4.35 -7.10
N GLU A 127 23.69 -3.79 -8.28
CA GLU A 127 24.62 -4.38 -9.26
C GLU A 127 25.98 -3.68 -9.22
N GLY A 128 26.03 -2.43 -8.74
CA GLY A 128 27.23 -1.60 -8.73
C GLY A 128 27.62 -1.11 -10.12
N ASP A 129 26.73 -1.28 -11.10
CA ASP A 129 26.90 -0.79 -12.45
C ASP A 129 26.50 0.70 -12.51
N VAL A 130 27.25 1.45 -13.32
CA VAL A 130 27.09 2.89 -13.47
C VAL A 130 27.10 3.23 -14.94
N ASP A 131 25.94 3.58 -15.47
CA ASP A 131 25.83 4.12 -16.81
C ASP A 131 26.56 5.49 -16.88
N ALA A 132 27.40 5.66 -17.89
CA ALA A 132 28.26 6.84 -18.08
C ALA A 132 27.42 8.12 -18.27
N ASP A 133 26.24 8.00 -18.86
CA ASP A 133 25.31 9.12 -19.07
C ASP A 133 24.32 9.31 -17.90
N SER A 134 24.50 8.56 -16.80
CA SER A 134 23.68 8.68 -15.59
C SER A 134 24.16 9.77 -14.63
N VAL A 135 23.28 10.14 -13.69
CA VAL A 135 23.65 11.02 -12.56
C VAL A 135 24.76 10.41 -11.67
N TYR A 136 24.96 9.09 -11.75
CA TYR A 136 26.00 8.38 -11.01
C TYR A 136 27.31 8.25 -11.79
N GLY A 137 27.31 8.53 -13.11
CA GLY A 137 28.46 8.42 -14.02
C GLY A 137 29.61 9.39 -13.76
N GLY A 138 29.44 10.34 -12.84
CA GLY A 138 30.49 11.28 -12.45
C GLY A 138 30.79 12.38 -13.48
N ALA A 139 30.00 12.48 -14.55
CA ALA A 139 30.08 13.58 -15.50
C ALA A 139 29.74 14.92 -14.82
N ALA A 140 30.44 15.98 -15.20
CA ALA A 140 30.25 17.32 -14.63
C ALA A 140 28.90 17.94 -15.04
N ASP A 141 28.36 17.52 -16.18
CA ASP A 141 27.07 17.95 -16.71
C ASP A 141 26.46 16.86 -17.61
N SER A 142 25.25 17.14 -18.12
CA SER A 142 24.46 16.21 -18.94
C SER A 142 24.84 16.21 -20.43
N GLN A 143 25.95 16.85 -20.83
CA GLN A 143 26.38 16.81 -22.21
C GLN A 143 27.05 15.47 -22.50
N ALA A 144 26.54 14.78 -23.52
CA ALA A 144 27.16 13.55 -24.00
C ALA A 144 28.63 13.81 -24.33
N VAL A 145 29.54 13.10 -23.68
CA VAL A 145 30.95 13.12 -24.07
C VAL A 145 31.04 12.52 -25.48
N PRO A 146 31.59 13.25 -26.47
CA PRO A 146 31.69 12.72 -27.82
C PRO A 146 32.50 11.42 -27.77
N SER A 147 31.89 10.34 -28.25
CA SER A 147 32.51 9.02 -28.35
C SER A 147 33.81 9.15 -29.12
N SER A 148 34.95 9.09 -28.43
CA SER A 148 36.26 8.97 -29.05
C SER A 148 36.42 7.51 -29.50
N ASP A 149 35.78 7.17 -30.61
CA ASP A 149 36.05 5.93 -31.34
C ASP A 149 37.49 6.00 -31.91
N SER A 150 38.32 5.01 -31.63
CA SER A 150 39.65 4.80 -32.21
C SER A 150 39.93 3.32 -32.35
#